data_AF-F2L2Q8-F1
#
_entry.id   AF-F2L2Q8-F1
#
_cell.length_a   1.000
_cell.length_b   1.000
_cell.length_c   1.000
_cell.angle_alpha   90.00
_cell.angle_beta   90.00
_cell.angle_gamma   90.00
#
_symmetry.space_group_name_H-M   'P 1'
#
loop_
_entity.id
_entity.type
_entity.pdbx_description
1 polymer ?
#
loop_
_entity_poly.entity_id
_entity_poly.type
_entity_poly.pdbx_seq_one_letter_code
_entity_poly.pdbx_strand_id
1 'polypeptide(L)'
;MDSDDLLRFYRSLEISLRLLIAFRFRYTVGKTFEEVAEHEPWRLYYALIEAVGEHNAELFLNMLRKWLMRKGEVVDLKTLRAMLSDEKAWAKRARA
;
A
#
# COMPACT_ATOMS: atom_id res chain seq x y z
N MET A 1 2.02 8.78 -7.45
CA MET A 1 1.98 7.46 -6.80
C MET A 1 2.17 6.34 -7.82
N ASP A 2 3.34 5.72 -7.75
CA ASP A 2 3.72 4.49 -8.42
C ASP A 2 4.21 3.43 -7.40
N SER A 3 4.83 2.35 -7.85
CA SER A 3 5.40 1.33 -6.97
C SER A 3 6.59 1.85 -6.15
N ASP A 4 7.40 2.79 -6.66
CA ASP A 4 8.51 3.37 -5.90
C ASP A 4 7.97 4.18 -4.70
N ASP A 5 6.89 4.92 -4.89
CA ASP A 5 6.20 5.62 -3.81
C ASP A 5 5.74 4.67 -2.70
N LEU A 6 5.17 3.51 -3.05
CA LEU A 6 4.75 2.50 -2.08
C LEU A 6 5.94 1.94 -1.29
N LEU A 7 7.04 1.61 -1.98
CA LEU A 7 8.24 1.08 -1.36
C LEU A 7 8.92 2.12 -0.46
N ARG A 8 9.00 3.37 -0.90
CA ARG A 8 9.56 4.47 -0.10
C ARG A 8 8.69 4.79 1.11
N PHE A 9 7.37 4.78 0.95
CA PHE A 9 6.46 4.90 2.08
C PHE A 9 6.68 3.77 3.09
N TYR A 10 6.68 2.52 2.63
CA TYR A 10 6.88 1.36 3.49
C TYR A 10 8.23 1.41 4.25
N ARG A 11 9.31 1.81 3.57
CA ARG A 11 10.63 2.00 4.18
C ARG A 11 10.70 3.17 5.16
N SER A 12 9.80 4.15 5.04
CA SER A 12 9.70 5.29 5.97
C SER A 12 8.93 4.99 7.25
N LEU A 13 8.27 3.83 7.35
CA LEU A 13 7.58 3.41 8.56
C LEU A 13 8.57 3.10 9.68
N GLU A 14 8.13 3.32 10.91
CA GLU A 14 8.84 2.88 12.11
C GLU A 14 9.18 1.39 12.02
N ILE A 15 10.38 1.02 12.46
CA ILE A 15 10.93 -0.32 12.27
C ILE A 15 10.02 -1.41 12.86
N SER A 16 9.39 -1.14 14.01
CA SER A 16 8.47 -2.06 14.69
C SER A 16 7.24 -2.36 13.84
N LEU A 17 6.61 -1.33 13.28
CA LEU A 17 5.44 -1.47 12.39
C LEU A 17 5.84 -2.19 11.10
N ARG A 18 6.99 -1.84 10.53
CA ARG A 18 7.49 -2.48 9.31
C ARG A 18 7.72 -3.98 9.50
N LEU A 19 8.36 -4.37 10.61
CA LEU A 19 8.60 -5.78 10.96
C LEU A 19 7.28 -6.53 11.21
N LEU A 20 6.31 -5.91 11.89
CA LEU A 20 4.99 -6.50 12.08
C LEU A 20 4.31 -6.79 10.73
N ILE A 21 4.28 -5.80 9.83
CA ILE A 21 3.70 -5.96 8.49
C ILE A 21 4.45 -7.06 7.72
N ALA A 22 5.79 -7.04 7.72
CA ALA A 22 6.60 -8.03 7.01
C ALA A 22 6.31 -9.45 7.50
N PHE A 23 6.25 -9.65 8.82
CA PHE A 23 5.91 -10.95 9.41
C PHE A 23 4.51 -11.40 9.02
N ARG A 24 3.51 -10.51 9.12
CA ARG A 24 2.12 -10.84 8.79
C ARG A 24 1.94 -11.15 7.31
N PHE A 25 2.54 -10.37 6.42
CA PHE A 25 2.54 -10.63 4.98
C PHE A 25 3.14 -11.99 4.64
N ARG A 26 4.31 -12.31 5.21
CA ARG A 26 4.93 -13.64 5.03
C ARG A 26 4.02 -14.77 5.52
N TYR A 27 3.37 -14.59 6.67
CA TYR A 27 2.56 -15.64 7.29
C TYR A 27 1.21 -15.86 6.62
N THR A 28 0.50 -14.80 6.20
CA THR A 28 -0.86 -14.90 5.66
C THR A 28 -0.86 -14.91 4.13
N VAL A 29 -0.17 -13.95 3.50
CA VAL A 29 -0.19 -13.74 2.05
C VAL A 29 0.83 -14.64 1.33
N GLY A 30 1.85 -15.12 2.05
CA GLY A 30 2.95 -15.92 1.48
C GLY A 30 3.95 -15.12 0.64
N LYS A 31 3.80 -13.79 0.58
CA LYS A 31 4.68 -12.84 -0.13
C LYS A 31 5.19 -11.76 0.82
N THR A 32 6.21 -11.01 0.45
CA THR A 32 6.56 -9.76 1.15
C THR A 32 5.66 -8.61 0.73
N PHE A 33 5.67 -7.54 1.51
CA PHE A 33 5.03 -6.29 1.10
C PHE A 33 5.64 -5.78 -0.22
N GLU A 34 6.97 -5.82 -0.33
CA GLU A 34 7.71 -5.36 -1.50
C GLU A 34 7.35 -6.13 -2.77
N GLU A 35 7.29 -7.47 -2.71
CA GLU A 35 6.90 -8.31 -3.85
C GLU A 35 5.50 -7.95 -4.37
N VAL A 36 4.55 -7.69 -3.47
CA VAL A 36 3.20 -7.25 -3.85
C VAL A 36 3.22 -5.84 -4.43
N ALA A 37 3.94 -4.90 -3.80
CA ALA A 37 4.03 -3.53 -4.28
C ALA A 37 4.73 -3.40 -5.65
N GLU A 38 5.70 -4.24 -5.95
CA GLU A 38 6.45 -4.24 -7.21
C GLU A 38 5.70 -4.94 -8.35
N HIS A 39 5.11 -6.10 -8.08
CA HIS A 39 4.55 -6.95 -9.14
C HIS A 39 3.03 -6.87 -9.28
N GLU A 40 2.31 -6.66 -8.18
CA GLU A 40 0.85 -6.64 -8.15
C GLU A 40 0.30 -5.51 -7.23
N PRO A 41 0.70 -4.24 -7.41
CA PRO A 41 0.32 -3.15 -6.51
C PRO A 41 -1.19 -2.95 -6.38
N TRP A 42 -1.96 -3.30 -7.42
CA TRP A 42 -3.42 -3.29 -7.39
C TRP A 42 -4.07 -4.36 -6.51
N ARG A 43 -3.27 -5.28 -5.93
CA ARG A 43 -3.73 -6.24 -4.91
C ARG A 43 -3.37 -5.83 -3.50
N LEU A 44 -2.60 -4.75 -3.32
CA LEU A 44 -1.99 -4.42 -2.05
C LEU A 44 -3.01 -4.14 -0.95
N TYR A 45 -4.15 -3.53 -1.27
CA TYR A 45 -5.22 -3.30 -0.28
C TYR A 45 -5.79 -4.62 0.25
N TYR A 46 -6.06 -5.59 -0.64
CA TYR A 46 -6.54 -6.91 -0.23
C TYR A 46 -5.49 -7.70 0.55
N ALA A 47 -4.22 -7.63 0.14
CA ALA A 47 -3.11 -8.23 0.87
C ALA A 47 -2.97 -7.64 2.29
N LEU A 48 -3.18 -6.32 2.44
CA LEU A 48 -3.24 -5.67 3.75
C LEU A 48 -4.43 -6.14 4.58
N ILE A 49 -5.63 -6.26 4.01
CA ILE A 49 -6.80 -6.80 4.72
C ILE A 49 -6.49 -8.19 5.27
N GLU A 50 -5.92 -9.05 4.45
CA GLU A 50 -5.57 -10.42 4.84
C GLU A 50 -4.49 -10.45 5.94
N ALA A 51 -3.46 -9.60 5.81
CA ALA A 51 -2.35 -9.56 6.75
C ALA A 51 -2.69 -8.91 8.09
N VAL A 52 -3.41 -7.78 8.09
CA VAL A 52 -3.59 -6.95 9.30
C VAL A 52 -5.05 -6.67 9.66
N GLY A 53 -6.01 -7.14 8.86
CA GLY A 53 -7.44 -6.87 9.02
C GLY A 53 -7.86 -5.55 8.38
N GLU A 54 -9.16 -5.42 8.08
CA GLU A 54 -9.73 -4.28 7.34
C GLU A 54 -9.44 -2.93 8.01
N HIS A 55 -9.66 -2.82 9.32
CA HIS A 55 -9.42 -1.57 10.03
C HIS A 55 -7.96 -1.09 9.92
N ASN A 56 -6.99 -2.01 10.03
CA ASN A 56 -5.58 -1.66 9.94
C ASN A 56 -5.14 -1.40 8.50
N ALA A 57 -5.75 -2.08 7.52
CA ALA A 57 -5.54 -1.76 6.10
C ALA A 57 -6.00 -0.33 5.79
N GLU A 58 -7.15 0.08 6.31
CA GLU A 58 -7.65 1.46 6.18
C GLU A 58 -6.74 2.49 6.88
N LEU A 59 -6.20 2.16 8.06
CA LEU A 59 -5.22 3.01 8.72
C LEU A 59 -3.94 3.15 7.89
N PHE A 60 -3.46 2.06 7.30
CA PHE A 60 -2.30 2.07 6.41
C PHE A 60 -2.52 2.99 5.21
N LEU A 61 -3.69 2.90 4.55
CA LEU A 61 -4.06 3.80 3.44
C LEU A 61 -4.11 5.27 3.89
N ASN A 62 -4.62 5.54 5.08
CA ASN A 62 -4.59 6.88 5.68
C ASN A 62 -3.16 7.40 5.90
N MET A 63 -2.26 6.56 6.39
CA MET A 63 -0.85 6.91 6.58
C MET A 63 -0.16 7.18 5.23
N LEU A 64 -0.40 6.33 4.23
CA LEU A 64 0.11 6.50 2.87
C LEU A 64 -0.40 7.81 2.25
N ARG A 65 -1.70 8.09 2.33
CA ARG A 65 -2.28 9.35 1.87
C ARG A 65 -1.61 10.55 2.52
N LYS A 66 -1.45 10.55 3.85
CA LYS A 66 -0.76 11.64 4.56
C LYS A 66 0.70 11.78 4.12
N TRP A 67 1.37 10.66 3.83
CA TRP A 67 2.74 10.67 3.32
C TRP A 67 2.82 11.27 1.90
N LEU A 68 1.91 10.91 1.00
CA LEU A 68 1.81 11.47 -0.35
C LEU A 68 1.52 12.98 -0.32
N MET A 69 0.62 13.41 0.56
CA MET A 69 0.31 14.83 0.75
C MET A 69 1.53 15.65 1.18
N ARG A 70 2.41 15.10 2.03
CA ARG A 70 3.68 15.77 2.41
C ARG A 70 4.65 15.91 1.24
N LYS A 71 4.51 15.09 0.19
CA LYS A 71 5.27 15.20 -1.06
C LYS A 71 4.61 16.13 -2.09
N GLY A 72 3.46 16.73 -1.77
CA GLY A 72 2.70 17.58 -2.69
C GLY A 72 1.71 16.82 -3.57
N GLU A 73 1.56 15.50 -3.39
CA GLU A 73 0.55 14.73 -4.12
C GLU A 73 -0.82 14.78 -3.42
N VAL A 74 -1.85 15.19 -4.16
CA VAL A 74 -3.23 15.19 -3.67
C VAL A 74 -3.98 13.98 -4.22
N VAL A 75 -4.31 13.06 -3.31
CA VAL A 75 -5.15 11.90 -3.57
C VAL A 75 -6.08 11.66 -2.39
N ASP A 76 -7.36 11.41 -2.66
CA ASP A 76 -8.33 11.04 -1.63
C ASP A 76 -8.28 9.53 -1.33
N LEU A 77 -8.84 9.12 -0.20
CA LEU A 77 -8.80 7.72 0.25
C LEU A 77 -9.57 6.78 -0.68
N LYS A 78 -10.67 7.23 -1.28
CA LYS A 78 -11.49 6.41 -2.17
C LYS A 78 -10.71 6.09 -3.43
N THR A 79 -10.04 7.09 -3.99
CA THR A 79 -9.14 6.94 -5.14
C THR A 79 -7.97 6.02 -4.80
N LEU A 80 -7.32 6.23 -3.65
CA LEU A 80 -6.20 5.39 -3.21
C LEU A 80 -6.60 3.93 -3.02
N ARG A 81 -7.75 3.68 -2.38
CA ARG A 81 -8.31 2.33 -2.22
C ARG A 81 -8.56 1.68 -3.58
N ALA A 82 -9.20 2.40 -4.51
CA ALA A 82 -9.48 1.89 -5.85
C ALA A 82 -8.19 1.52 -6.59
N MET A 83 -7.16 2.38 -6.56
CA MET A 83 -5.87 2.10 -7.17
C MET A 83 -5.20 0.85 -6.61
N LEU A 84 -5.31 0.62 -5.30
CA LEU A 84 -4.70 -0.53 -4.62
C LEU A 84 -5.60 -1.77 -4.57
N SER A 85 -6.74 -1.75 -5.28
CA SER A 85 -7.71 -2.86 -5.36
C SER A 85 -8.10 -3.25 -6.79
N ASP A 86 -7.76 -2.45 -7.80
CA ASP A 86 -8.16 -2.66 -9.19
C ASP A 86 -7.02 -2.33 -10.16
N GLU A 87 -6.68 -3.30 -11.00
CA GLU A 87 -5.55 -3.20 -11.94
C GLU A 87 -5.75 -2.09 -12.97
N LYS A 88 -6.98 -1.86 -13.43
CA LYS A 88 -7.28 -0.80 -14.40
C LYS A 88 -7.14 0.58 -13.77
N ALA A 89 -7.59 0.75 -12.53
CA ALA A 89 -7.45 1.97 -11.75
C ALA A 89 -5.96 2.30 -11.51
N TRP A 90 -5.16 1.28 -11.16
CA TRP A 90 -3.71 1.41 -11.06
C TRP A 90 -3.08 1.87 -12.39
N ALA A 91 -3.34 1.15 -13.48
CA ALA A 91 -2.76 1.43 -14.79
C ALA A 91 -3.13 2.80 -15.35
N LYS A 92 -4.35 3.30 -15.07
CA LYS A 92 -4.80 4.62 -15.52
C LYS A 92 -3.99 5.75 -14.88
N ARG A 93 -3.63 5.62 -13.61
CA ARG A 93 -2.87 6.65 -12.88
C ARG A 93 -1.37 6.59 -13.17
N ALA A 94 -0.80 5.39 -13.32
CA ALA A 94 0.62 5.23 -13.65
C ALA A 94 1.02 5.81 -15.02
N ARG A 95 0.02 6.10 -15.88
CA ARG A 95 0.20 6.71 -17.21
C ARG A 95 -0.09 8.22 -17.25
N ALA A 96 -0.56 8.81 -16.15
CA ALA A 96 -0.94 10.21 -16.05
C ALA A 96 0.17 11.00 -15.35
#